data_AF-A0A7L4PJH2-F1
#
_entry.id   AF-A0A7L4PJH2-F1
#
_cell.length_a   1.000
_cell.length_b   1.000
_cell.length_c   1.000
_cell.angle_alpha   90.00
_cell.angle_beta   90.00
_cell.angle_gamma   90.00
#
_symmetry.space_group_name_H-M   'P 1'
#
loop_
_entity.id
_entity.type
_entity.pdbx_description
1 polymer ?
#
loop_
_entity_poly.entity_id
_entity_poly.type
_entity_poly.pdbx_seq_one_letter_code
_entity_poly.pdbx_strand_id
1 'polypeptide(L)'
;MVRTMDAASMLKYLALCLFLVYGPATGEALDDSPGDSLEDTLGDSLGYVQNSTAGEANGGLPGESAGDRERSGQELLTRGSSLQALEAFNQSLLMDPGNAEAWRGKALALRDLERYDESLLAFDRAIELSPEDQRARVEKAGVLQVLGRSREAVEILDTVAQLPLADEADRLSASSAWWSKGNILVEQGLYNQSLQAYDMAVETGFGNPFQVASALSNRGWALYRLSRYQEALEAYDQALAQGPPTMMGTTHLNRARTLEALGREEEAIAAYEKALPALEEEMALVPEAAKLWKCRGDALQGLGRDEEAAAAFQRAIEIFQQDISSFPEAANGWRYRWMGEALQSLGREQEAAEALSRADELGYRG
;
A
#
# COMPACT_ATOMS: atom_id res chain seq x y z
N MET A 1 -6.61 -13.24 27.31
CA MET A 1 -5.33 -13.56 26.62
C MET A 1 -5.30 -12.74 25.35
N VAL A 2 -4.60 -11.61 25.36
CA VAL A 2 -4.42 -10.76 24.17
C VAL A 2 -3.49 -11.53 23.25
N ARG A 3 -4.00 -12.06 22.13
CA ARG A 3 -3.14 -12.60 21.08
C ARG A 3 -2.48 -11.41 20.41
N THR A 4 -1.19 -11.23 20.68
CA THR A 4 -0.32 -10.35 19.91
C THR A 4 -0.37 -10.78 18.44
N MET A 5 -0.69 -9.86 17.53
CA MET A 5 -0.44 -10.07 16.11
C MET A 5 1.02 -10.47 15.95
N ASP A 6 1.29 -11.56 15.22
CA ASP A 6 2.67 -11.92 14.92
C ASP A 6 3.30 -10.86 14.01
N ALA A 7 4.63 -10.81 14.02
CA ALA A 7 5.39 -9.81 13.27
C ALA A 7 5.12 -9.88 11.75
N ALA A 8 4.78 -11.06 11.22
CA ALA A 8 4.45 -11.25 9.81
C ALA A 8 3.10 -10.60 9.44
N SER A 9 2.12 -10.70 10.33
CA SER A 9 0.81 -10.07 10.19
C SER A 9 0.90 -8.54 10.31
N MET A 10 1.79 -8.03 11.17
CA MET A 10 2.07 -6.59 11.26
C MET A 10 2.78 -6.06 10.01
N LEU A 11 3.77 -6.77 9.46
CA LEU A 11 4.47 -6.36 8.24
C LEU A 11 3.56 -6.37 7.01
N LYS A 12 2.68 -7.37 6.89
CA LYS A 12 1.71 -7.46 5.80
C LYS A 12 0.63 -6.39 5.89
N TYR A 13 0.14 -6.10 7.10
CA TYR A 13 -0.80 -5.00 7.33
C TYR A 13 -0.16 -3.64 7.03
N LEU A 14 1.12 -3.45 7.37
CA LEU A 14 1.88 -2.27 6.98
C LEU A 14 2.07 -2.21 5.45
N ALA A 15 2.41 -3.32 4.80
CA ALA A 15 2.57 -3.38 3.34
C ALA A 15 1.26 -3.12 2.58
N LEU A 16 0.12 -3.57 3.12
CA LEU A 16 -1.21 -3.30 2.57
C LEU A 16 -1.65 -1.85 2.80
N CYS A 17 -1.41 -1.30 3.99
CA CYS A 17 -1.59 0.13 4.26
C CYS A 17 -0.67 0.97 3.37
N LEU A 18 0.56 0.51 3.13
CA LEU A 18 1.51 1.18 2.26
C LEU A 18 1.08 1.09 0.80
N PHE A 19 0.57 -0.05 0.34
CA PHE A 19 0.06 -0.26 -1.01
C PHE A 19 -1.17 0.61 -1.30
N LEU A 20 -2.09 0.71 -0.33
CA LEU A 20 -3.31 1.52 -0.43
C LEU A 20 -3.06 3.03 -0.32
N VAL A 21 -1.96 3.45 0.32
CA VAL A 21 -1.61 4.88 0.49
C VAL A 21 -0.54 5.37 -0.51
N TYR A 22 0.40 4.53 -0.92
CA TYR A 22 1.63 4.91 -1.64
C TYR A 22 1.76 4.31 -3.05
N GLY A 23 0.78 3.54 -3.54
CA GLY A 23 0.94 2.76 -4.78
C GLY A 23 1.99 1.64 -4.61
N PRO A 24 2.35 0.91 -5.68
CA PRO A 24 3.27 -0.22 -5.56
C PRO A 24 4.63 0.23 -5.01
N ALA A 25 4.86 -0.09 -3.75
CA ALA A 25 6.19 -0.03 -3.16
C ALA A 25 7.06 -1.03 -3.94
N THR A 26 8.07 -0.50 -4.63
CA THR A 26 9.07 -1.22 -5.43
C THR A 26 8.53 -2.01 -6.62
N GLY A 27 8.77 -1.47 -7.83
CA GLY A 27 8.70 -2.23 -9.07
C GLY A 27 9.92 -3.15 -9.24
N GLU A 28 10.15 -4.05 -8.30
CA GLU A 28 10.98 -5.23 -8.53
C GLU A 28 10.04 -6.38 -8.86
N ALA A 29 10.20 -6.92 -10.06
CA ALA A 29 9.44 -8.06 -10.54
C ALA A 29 9.62 -9.21 -9.53
N LEU A 30 8.51 -9.70 -8.97
CA LEU A 30 8.48 -11.04 -8.40
C LEU A 30 8.72 -11.99 -9.57
N ASP A 31 9.90 -12.59 -9.57
CA ASP A 31 10.35 -13.57 -10.55
C ASP A 31 9.38 -14.76 -10.58
N ASP A 32 9.02 -15.14 -11.80
CA ASP A 32 8.00 -16.11 -12.16
C ASP A 32 8.68 -17.48 -12.23
N SER A 33 8.30 -18.43 -11.38
CA SER A 33 8.67 -19.84 -11.56
C SER A 33 7.56 -20.79 -11.07
N PRO A 34 7.26 -21.86 -11.82
CA PRO A 34 5.97 -22.56 -11.75
C PRO A 34 6.00 -23.82 -10.86
N GLY A 35 4.82 -24.19 -10.34
CA GLY A 35 4.52 -25.48 -9.69
C GLY A 35 4.05 -25.28 -8.24
N ASP A 36 2.89 -25.75 -7.78
CA ASP A 36 2.11 -26.91 -8.20
C ASP A 36 0.60 -26.63 -8.13
N SER A 37 -0.12 -27.27 -9.07
CA SER A 37 -1.57 -27.37 -9.11
C SER A 37 -2.12 -28.05 -7.85
N LEU A 38 -3.03 -27.37 -7.15
CA LEU A 38 -3.96 -27.99 -6.20
C LEU A 38 -5.39 -27.97 -6.78
N GLU A 39 -5.55 -28.52 -7.99
CA GLU A 39 -6.80 -29.15 -8.39
C GLU A 39 -6.86 -30.52 -7.69
N ASP A 40 -7.34 -30.54 -6.45
CA ASP A 40 -8.03 -31.69 -5.82
C ASP A 40 -8.29 -31.38 -4.34
N THR A 41 -9.25 -30.50 -4.05
CA THR A 41 -10.00 -30.44 -2.76
C THR A 41 -11.29 -29.63 -2.90
N LEU A 42 -12.02 -29.79 -4.02
CA LEU A 42 -13.35 -29.20 -4.22
C LEU A 42 -14.50 -30.15 -3.83
N GLY A 43 -14.29 -30.99 -2.82
CA GLY A 43 -15.34 -31.80 -2.20
C GLY A 43 -15.39 -31.54 -0.71
N ASP A 44 -16.56 -31.12 -0.21
CA ASP A 44 -16.94 -31.04 1.21
C ASP A 44 -16.62 -29.77 2.02
N SER A 45 -17.01 -28.58 1.53
CA SER A 45 -17.15 -27.37 2.38
C SER A 45 -18.57 -26.78 2.42
N LEU A 46 -19.60 -27.57 2.10
CA LEU A 46 -21.02 -27.22 2.31
C LEU A 46 -21.62 -27.83 3.60
N GLY A 47 -20.79 -28.32 4.53
CA GLY A 47 -21.25 -29.14 5.67
C GLY A 47 -20.95 -28.63 7.09
N TYR A 48 -20.26 -27.51 7.29
CA TYR A 48 -19.79 -27.09 8.62
C TYR A 48 -20.27 -25.69 9.05
N VAL A 49 -21.58 -25.46 9.09
CA VAL A 49 -22.18 -24.35 9.89
C VAL A 49 -23.39 -24.82 10.73
N GLN A 50 -23.57 -26.12 10.96
CA GLN A 50 -24.56 -26.59 11.94
C GLN A 50 -23.90 -27.29 13.12
N ASN A 51 -24.08 -26.69 14.30
CA ASN A 51 -23.79 -27.17 15.65
C ASN A 51 -22.33 -27.18 16.15
N SER A 52 -21.96 -26.06 16.76
CA SER A 52 -21.14 -25.96 17.99
C SER A 52 -20.86 -24.47 18.21
N THR A 53 -21.80 -23.67 18.72
CA THR A 53 -21.91 -23.42 20.16
C THR A 53 -23.34 -22.96 20.53
N ALA A 54 -24.14 -23.87 21.09
CA ALA A 54 -25.23 -23.48 21.98
C ALA A 54 -24.62 -23.22 23.37
N GLY A 55 -24.18 -21.99 23.60
CA GLY A 55 -23.59 -21.54 24.86
C GLY A 55 -22.85 -20.22 24.65
N GLU A 56 -23.37 -19.15 25.24
CA GLU A 56 -22.90 -17.74 25.14
C GLU A 56 -23.41 -16.91 23.96
N ALA A 57 -24.67 -17.11 23.55
CA ALA A 57 -25.43 -16.10 22.82
C ALA A 57 -26.08 -15.11 23.80
N ASN A 58 -25.32 -14.17 24.35
CA ASN A 58 -25.81 -12.89 24.87
C ASN A 58 -24.64 -11.98 25.30
N GLY A 59 -23.94 -11.43 24.31
CA GLY A 59 -22.92 -10.39 24.51
C GLY A 59 -23.36 -9.00 24.02
N GLY A 60 -24.62 -8.83 23.59
CA GLY A 60 -25.16 -7.52 23.24
C GLY A 60 -25.62 -6.79 24.51
N LEU A 61 -25.15 -5.58 24.73
CA LEU A 61 -25.76 -4.69 25.73
C LEU A 61 -27.26 -4.55 25.37
N PRO A 62 -28.19 -4.62 26.35
CA PRO A 62 -29.61 -4.45 26.05
C PRO A 62 -29.85 -3.06 25.45
N GLY A 63 -30.22 -2.99 24.17
CA GLY A 63 -30.59 -1.74 23.48
C GLY A 63 -29.80 -1.36 22.23
N GLU A 64 -28.75 -2.10 21.84
CA GLU A 64 -28.00 -1.78 20.62
C GLU A 64 -28.77 -2.14 19.35
N SER A 65 -28.89 -1.19 18.42
CA SER A 65 -29.51 -1.38 17.10
C SER A 65 -28.54 -1.98 16.08
N ALA A 66 -29.06 -2.45 14.94
CA ALA A 66 -28.23 -2.89 13.81
C ALA A 66 -27.26 -1.79 13.34
N GLY A 67 -27.71 -0.54 13.34
CA GLY A 67 -26.89 0.63 12.98
C GLY A 67 -25.81 0.96 13.99
N ASP A 68 -26.04 0.71 15.28
CA ASP A 68 -24.99 0.93 16.31
C ASP A 68 -23.85 -0.08 16.15
N ARG A 69 -24.18 -1.32 15.78
CA ARG A 69 -23.17 -2.35 15.49
C ARG A 69 -22.40 -2.10 14.19
N GLU A 70 -23.08 -1.60 13.17
CA GLU A 70 -22.43 -1.15 11.93
C GLU A 70 -21.44 -0.01 12.22
N ARG A 71 -21.87 1.03 12.95
CA ARG A 71 -21.00 2.14 13.35
C ARG A 71 -19.81 1.67 14.20
N SER A 72 -20.05 0.76 15.15
CA SER A 72 -18.98 0.16 15.95
C SER A 72 -17.98 -0.62 15.07
N GLY A 73 -18.47 -1.37 14.09
CA GLY A 73 -17.64 -2.05 13.09
C GLY A 73 -16.76 -1.07 12.31
N GLN A 74 -17.31 0.07 11.89
CA GLN A 74 -16.56 1.12 11.18
C GLN A 74 -15.46 1.75 12.05
N GLU A 75 -15.74 2.00 13.33
CA GLU A 75 -14.73 2.48 14.28
C GLU A 75 -13.61 1.45 14.47
N LEU A 76 -13.95 0.17 14.56
CA LEU A 76 -12.98 -0.92 14.71
C LEU A 76 -12.10 -1.07 13.47
N LEU A 77 -12.66 -0.93 12.27
CA LEU A 77 -11.88 -0.86 11.02
C LEU A 77 -10.88 0.30 11.05
N THR A 78 -11.33 1.48 11.48
CA THR A 78 -10.47 2.67 11.55
C THR A 78 -9.28 2.48 12.51
N ARG A 79 -9.46 1.64 13.54
CA ARG A 79 -8.40 1.28 14.51
C ARG A 79 -7.55 0.08 14.06
N GLY A 80 -7.85 -0.54 12.92
CA GLY A 80 -7.17 -1.73 12.40
C GLY A 80 -7.56 -3.05 13.08
N SER A 81 -8.64 -3.07 13.86
CA SER A 81 -9.16 -4.27 14.51
C SER A 81 -10.08 -5.07 13.58
N SER A 82 -9.57 -5.56 12.44
CA SER A 82 -10.39 -6.13 11.36
C SER A 82 -11.20 -7.38 11.76
N LEU A 83 -10.68 -8.24 12.66
CA LEU A 83 -11.45 -9.38 13.20
C LEU A 83 -12.67 -8.92 14.01
N GLN A 84 -12.49 -7.95 14.90
CA GLN A 84 -13.58 -7.45 15.74
C GLN A 84 -14.60 -6.65 14.90
N ALA A 85 -14.12 -5.91 13.89
CA ALA A 85 -14.97 -5.24 12.93
C ALA A 85 -15.85 -6.25 12.17
N LEU A 86 -15.26 -7.35 11.68
CA LEU A 86 -15.98 -8.42 11.00
C LEU A 86 -17.08 -9.02 11.89
N GLU A 87 -16.79 -9.26 13.17
CA GLU A 87 -17.79 -9.72 14.15
C GLU A 87 -18.93 -8.71 14.31
N ALA A 88 -18.61 -7.43 14.49
CA ALA A 88 -19.60 -6.35 14.64
C ALA A 88 -20.51 -6.24 13.40
N PHE A 89 -19.94 -6.30 12.18
CA PHE A 89 -20.73 -6.30 10.95
C PHE A 89 -21.60 -7.55 10.81
N ASN A 90 -21.09 -8.74 11.15
CA ASN A 90 -21.91 -9.95 11.16
C ASN A 90 -23.08 -9.83 12.14
N GLN A 91 -22.87 -9.25 13.33
CA GLN A 91 -23.95 -9.01 14.29
C GLN A 91 -24.95 -7.95 13.81
N SER A 92 -24.50 -6.92 13.08
CA SER A 92 -25.37 -5.96 12.40
C SER A 92 -26.24 -6.67 11.34
N LEU A 93 -25.62 -7.48 10.50
CA LEU A 93 -26.28 -8.21 9.41
C LEU A 93 -27.22 -9.33 9.87
N LEU A 94 -27.01 -9.88 11.08
CA LEU A 94 -27.97 -10.78 11.71
C LEU A 94 -29.27 -10.07 12.09
N MET A 95 -29.20 -8.78 12.41
CA MET A 95 -30.37 -7.96 12.77
C MET A 95 -31.01 -7.33 11.54
N ASP A 96 -30.21 -6.87 10.59
CA ASP A 96 -30.65 -6.29 9.32
C ASP A 96 -29.81 -6.81 8.15
N PRO A 97 -30.25 -7.90 7.49
CA PRO A 97 -29.55 -8.46 6.32
C PRO A 97 -29.56 -7.53 5.09
N GLY A 98 -30.39 -6.48 5.08
CA GLY A 98 -30.52 -5.52 3.99
C GLY A 98 -29.61 -4.30 4.11
N ASN A 99 -28.80 -4.21 5.17
CA ASN A 99 -27.90 -3.09 5.39
C ASN A 99 -26.68 -3.17 4.43
N ALA A 100 -26.75 -2.46 3.31
CA ALA A 100 -25.69 -2.40 2.31
C ALA A 100 -24.35 -1.88 2.89
N GLU A 101 -24.40 -0.91 3.80
CA GLU A 101 -23.21 -0.33 4.44
C GLU A 101 -22.50 -1.38 5.31
N ALA A 102 -23.25 -2.17 6.08
CA ALA A 102 -22.68 -3.27 6.87
C ALA A 102 -22.09 -4.38 6.00
N TRP A 103 -22.67 -4.66 4.83
CA TRP A 103 -22.07 -5.57 3.84
C TRP A 103 -20.76 -5.01 3.26
N ARG A 104 -20.70 -3.70 2.94
CA ARG A 104 -19.48 -3.04 2.49
C ARG A 104 -18.39 -3.08 3.57
N GLY A 105 -18.74 -2.72 4.81
CA GLY A 105 -17.84 -2.78 5.95
C GLY A 105 -17.32 -4.19 6.23
N LYS A 106 -18.19 -5.21 6.14
CA LYS A 106 -17.79 -6.62 6.20
C LYS A 106 -16.79 -6.98 5.11
N ALA A 107 -17.02 -6.52 3.88
CA ALA A 107 -16.11 -6.77 2.75
C ALA A 107 -14.72 -6.17 2.99
N LEU A 108 -14.65 -4.94 3.50
CA LEU A 108 -13.39 -4.28 3.88
C LEU A 108 -12.67 -5.05 5.00
N ALA A 109 -13.39 -5.47 6.04
CA ALA A 109 -12.81 -6.28 7.11
C ALA A 109 -12.24 -7.60 6.60
N LEU A 110 -12.94 -8.27 5.67
CA LEU A 110 -12.47 -9.50 5.04
C LEU A 110 -11.23 -9.28 4.17
N ARG A 111 -11.17 -8.16 3.43
CA ARG A 111 -9.98 -7.77 2.66
C ARG A 111 -8.76 -7.59 3.56
N ASP A 112 -8.91 -6.87 4.67
CA ASP A 112 -7.80 -6.64 5.61
C ASP A 112 -7.33 -7.93 6.31
N LEU A 113 -8.20 -8.95 6.35
CA LEU A 113 -7.89 -10.30 6.82
C LEU A 113 -7.41 -11.23 5.70
N GLU A 114 -7.14 -10.70 4.50
CA GLU A 114 -6.69 -11.44 3.31
C GLU A 114 -7.69 -12.51 2.83
N ARG A 115 -8.96 -12.42 3.24
CA ARG A 115 -10.06 -13.32 2.82
C ARG A 115 -10.73 -12.74 1.57
N TYR A 116 -9.97 -12.66 0.49
CA TYR A 116 -10.34 -11.88 -0.70
C TYR A 116 -11.60 -12.41 -1.42
N ASP A 117 -11.76 -13.71 -1.58
CA ASP A 117 -12.95 -14.27 -2.25
C ASP A 117 -14.24 -13.97 -1.48
N GLU A 118 -14.21 -14.10 -0.15
CA GLU A 118 -15.34 -13.74 0.70
C GLU A 118 -15.60 -12.22 0.71
N SER A 119 -14.53 -11.42 0.62
CA SER A 119 -14.62 -9.97 0.45
C SER A 119 -15.36 -9.61 -0.85
N LEU A 120 -15.00 -10.24 -1.98
CA LEU A 120 -15.68 -10.02 -3.27
C LEU A 120 -17.18 -10.35 -3.19
N LEU A 121 -17.55 -11.48 -2.57
CA LEU A 121 -18.95 -11.85 -2.37
C LEU A 121 -19.71 -10.85 -1.48
N ALA A 122 -19.08 -10.34 -0.44
CA ALA A 122 -19.68 -9.32 0.42
C ALA A 122 -19.85 -7.97 -0.32
N PHE A 123 -18.89 -7.59 -1.17
CA PHE A 123 -19.04 -6.42 -2.05
C PHE A 123 -20.15 -6.61 -3.07
N ASP A 124 -20.26 -7.78 -3.70
CA ASP A 124 -21.36 -8.10 -4.61
C ASP A 124 -22.70 -7.93 -3.90
N ARG A 125 -22.80 -8.39 -2.66
CA ARG A 125 -24.02 -8.21 -1.88
C ARG A 125 -24.32 -6.75 -1.54
N ALA A 126 -23.31 -5.95 -1.22
CA ALA A 126 -23.48 -4.51 -1.00
C ALA A 126 -23.96 -3.79 -2.27
N ILE A 127 -23.38 -4.12 -3.44
CA ILE A 127 -23.73 -3.57 -4.75
C ILE A 127 -25.16 -3.95 -5.16
N GLU A 128 -25.59 -5.19 -4.87
CA GLU A 128 -26.97 -5.62 -5.12
C GLU A 128 -27.99 -4.84 -4.30
N LEU A 129 -27.66 -4.52 -3.05
CA LEU A 129 -28.55 -3.82 -2.11
C LEU A 129 -28.60 -2.31 -2.35
N SER A 130 -27.50 -1.70 -2.83
CA SER A 130 -27.40 -0.28 -3.16
C SER A 130 -26.63 -0.11 -4.47
N PRO A 131 -27.27 -0.35 -5.64
CA PRO A 131 -26.61 -0.27 -6.94
C PRO A 131 -26.19 1.15 -7.32
N GLU A 132 -26.75 2.18 -6.70
CA GLU A 132 -26.38 3.58 -6.86
C GLU A 132 -25.09 3.96 -6.11
N ASP A 133 -24.75 3.28 -5.01
CA ASP A 133 -23.52 3.55 -4.27
C ASP A 133 -22.31 2.96 -4.99
N GLN A 134 -21.51 3.83 -5.60
CA GLN A 134 -20.35 3.44 -6.38
C GLN A 134 -19.13 3.07 -5.53
N ARG A 135 -19.12 3.42 -4.24
CA ARG A 135 -17.97 3.17 -3.35
C ARG A 135 -17.64 1.68 -3.29
N ALA A 136 -18.66 0.83 -3.16
CA ALA A 136 -18.49 -0.62 -3.13
C ALA A 136 -17.87 -1.18 -4.43
N ARG A 137 -18.18 -0.58 -5.59
CA ARG A 137 -17.56 -0.98 -6.87
C ARG A 137 -16.08 -0.61 -6.95
N VAL A 138 -15.72 0.61 -6.52
CA VAL A 138 -14.32 1.07 -6.48
C VAL A 138 -13.52 0.22 -5.50
N GLU A 139 -14.04 -0.04 -4.30
CA GLU A 139 -13.36 -0.87 -3.30
C GLU A 139 -13.22 -2.34 -3.76
N LYS A 140 -14.24 -2.90 -4.41
CA LYS A 140 -14.18 -4.23 -5.04
C LYS A 140 -13.08 -4.31 -6.10
N ALA A 141 -12.92 -3.27 -6.93
CA ALA A 141 -11.86 -3.22 -7.93
C ALA A 141 -10.46 -3.27 -7.29
N GLY A 142 -10.28 -2.66 -6.11
CA GLY A 142 -9.05 -2.79 -5.32
C GLY A 142 -8.76 -4.23 -4.87
N VAL A 143 -9.79 -4.99 -4.48
CA VAL A 143 -9.62 -6.42 -4.15
C VAL A 143 -9.26 -7.25 -5.38
N LEU A 144 -9.91 -6.97 -6.52
CA LEU A 144 -9.59 -7.64 -7.79
C LEU A 144 -8.15 -7.34 -8.25
N GLN A 145 -7.67 -6.12 -8.03
CA GLN A 145 -6.28 -5.76 -8.30
C GLN A 145 -5.30 -6.61 -7.47
N VAL A 146 -5.54 -6.75 -6.17
CA VAL A 146 -4.69 -7.58 -5.29
C VAL A 146 -4.67 -9.05 -5.73
N LEU A 147 -5.78 -9.56 -6.26
CA LEU A 147 -5.88 -10.90 -6.84
C LEU A 147 -5.28 -11.02 -8.25
N GLY A 148 -4.67 -9.98 -8.81
CA GLY A 148 -4.13 -9.96 -10.17
C GLY A 148 -5.20 -9.96 -11.27
N ARG A 149 -6.48 -9.80 -10.92
CA ARG A 149 -7.62 -9.72 -11.85
C ARG A 149 -7.79 -8.30 -12.38
N SER A 150 -6.70 -7.71 -12.85
CA SER A 150 -6.61 -6.29 -13.22
C SER A 150 -7.57 -5.90 -14.35
N ARG A 151 -7.85 -6.80 -15.30
CA ARG A 151 -8.80 -6.53 -16.39
C ARG A 151 -10.21 -6.29 -15.84
N GLU A 152 -10.69 -7.17 -14.98
CA GLU A 152 -12.02 -7.05 -14.36
C GLU A 152 -12.09 -5.81 -13.46
N ALA A 153 -11.01 -5.51 -12.74
CA ALA A 153 -10.92 -4.30 -11.93
C ALA A 153 -11.09 -3.04 -12.81
N VAL A 154 -10.36 -2.93 -13.92
CA VAL A 154 -10.46 -1.80 -14.86
C VAL A 154 -11.84 -1.71 -15.49
N GLU A 155 -12.45 -2.84 -15.88
CA GLU A 155 -13.82 -2.86 -16.42
C GLU A 155 -14.83 -2.27 -15.42
N ILE A 156 -14.76 -2.65 -14.14
CA ILE A 156 -15.62 -2.06 -13.09
C ILE A 156 -15.34 -0.57 -12.93
N LEU A 157 -14.08 -0.15 -12.86
CA LEU A 157 -13.70 1.25 -12.68
C LEU A 157 -14.17 2.12 -13.85
N ASP A 158 -14.11 1.60 -15.08
CA ASP A 158 -14.63 2.28 -16.26
C ASP A 158 -16.14 2.50 -16.20
N THR A 159 -16.89 1.54 -15.65
CA THR A 159 -18.33 1.75 -15.46
C THR A 159 -18.63 2.88 -14.48
N VAL A 160 -17.85 3.00 -13.39
CA VAL A 160 -18.02 4.07 -12.40
C VAL A 160 -17.62 5.43 -12.97
N ALA A 161 -16.49 5.48 -13.69
CA ALA A 161 -15.95 6.69 -14.28
C ALA A 161 -16.83 7.31 -15.38
N GLN A 162 -17.72 6.52 -15.99
CA GLN A 162 -18.64 6.96 -17.06
C GLN A 162 -20.03 7.38 -16.55
N LEU A 163 -20.29 7.28 -15.24
CA LEU A 163 -21.58 7.68 -14.67
C LEU A 163 -21.81 9.20 -14.76
N PRO A 164 -23.07 9.65 -14.89
CA PRO A 164 -23.39 11.06 -14.79
C PRO A 164 -22.90 11.63 -13.45
N LEU A 165 -22.17 12.75 -13.50
CA LEU A 165 -21.66 13.43 -12.30
C LEU A 165 -22.76 14.33 -11.69
N ALA A 166 -23.86 13.72 -11.25
CA ALA A 166 -25.06 14.45 -10.86
C ALA A 166 -24.89 15.17 -9.52
N ASP A 167 -24.15 14.58 -8.59
CA ASP A 167 -23.85 15.16 -7.29
C ASP A 167 -22.37 15.01 -6.90
N GLU A 168 -22.05 15.42 -5.67
CA GLU A 168 -20.69 15.32 -5.14
C GLU A 168 -20.26 13.87 -4.92
N ALA A 169 -21.15 12.98 -4.47
CA ALA A 169 -20.80 11.59 -4.22
C ALA A 169 -20.43 10.86 -5.52
N ASP A 170 -21.12 11.16 -6.62
CA ASP A 170 -20.79 10.67 -7.95
C ASP A 170 -19.40 11.14 -8.39
N ARG A 171 -19.09 12.44 -8.22
CA ARG A 171 -17.76 13.00 -8.54
C ARG A 171 -16.66 12.34 -7.73
N LEU A 172 -16.85 12.18 -6.42
CA LEU A 172 -15.86 11.54 -5.54
C LEU A 172 -15.59 10.09 -5.95
N SER A 173 -16.65 9.36 -6.32
CA SER A 173 -16.53 7.97 -6.75
C SER A 173 -15.86 7.86 -8.11
N ALA A 174 -16.21 8.73 -9.07
CA ALA A 174 -15.56 8.78 -10.38
C ALA A 174 -14.09 9.18 -10.29
N SER A 175 -13.75 10.19 -9.47
CA SER A 175 -12.36 10.58 -9.20
C SER A 175 -11.55 9.45 -8.57
N SER A 176 -12.12 8.77 -7.57
CA SER A 176 -11.51 7.58 -6.96
C SER A 176 -11.33 6.44 -7.98
N ALA A 177 -12.31 6.24 -8.86
CA ALA A 177 -12.24 5.21 -9.89
C ALA A 177 -11.11 5.49 -10.90
N TRP A 178 -10.98 6.74 -11.35
CA TRP A 178 -9.88 7.17 -12.22
C TRP A 178 -8.51 6.99 -11.54
N TRP A 179 -8.39 7.34 -10.27
CA TRP A 179 -7.17 7.15 -9.50
C TRP A 179 -6.77 5.67 -9.36
N SER A 180 -7.71 4.82 -8.94
CA SER A 180 -7.48 3.37 -8.83
C SER A 180 -7.12 2.76 -10.19
N LYS A 181 -7.78 3.21 -11.28
CA LYS A 181 -7.42 2.80 -12.64
C LYS A 181 -6.00 3.20 -13.00
N GLY A 182 -5.58 4.41 -12.64
CA GLY A 182 -4.21 4.88 -12.82
C GLY A 182 -3.18 3.98 -12.13
N ASN A 183 -3.45 3.56 -10.89
CA ASN A 183 -2.57 2.67 -10.13
C ASN A 183 -2.42 1.30 -10.81
N ILE A 184 -3.54 0.70 -11.24
CA ILE A 184 -3.52 -0.59 -11.96
C ILE A 184 -2.74 -0.47 -13.28
N LEU A 185 -2.92 0.61 -14.03
CA LEU A 185 -2.20 0.84 -15.29
C LEU A 185 -0.70 1.05 -15.06
N VAL A 186 -0.31 1.68 -13.94
CA VAL A 186 1.08 1.81 -13.50
C VAL A 186 1.73 0.44 -13.29
N GLU A 187 1.04 -0.48 -12.60
CA GLU A 187 1.52 -1.84 -12.35
C GLU A 187 1.72 -2.63 -13.64
N GLN A 188 0.86 -2.39 -14.64
CA GLN A 188 0.98 -2.98 -15.97
C GLN A 188 2.02 -2.31 -16.87
N GLY A 189 2.71 -1.26 -16.39
CA GLY A 189 3.68 -0.49 -17.18
C GLY A 189 3.06 0.42 -18.23
N LEU A 190 1.74 0.61 -18.23
CA LEU A 190 1.00 1.44 -19.17
C LEU A 190 1.01 2.92 -18.74
N TYR A 191 2.22 3.49 -18.57
CA TYR A 191 2.41 4.79 -17.93
C TYR A 191 1.69 5.95 -18.63
N ASN A 192 1.64 5.98 -19.97
CA ASN A 192 0.91 7.06 -20.67
C ASN A 192 -0.60 7.03 -20.38
N GLN A 193 -1.18 5.83 -20.25
CA GLN A 193 -2.60 5.68 -19.92
C GLN A 193 -2.85 6.00 -18.45
N SER A 194 -1.92 5.62 -17.55
CA SER A 194 -2.04 5.98 -16.14
C SER A 194 -1.98 7.49 -15.93
N LEU A 195 -1.16 8.22 -16.69
CA LEU A 195 -1.13 9.69 -16.62
C LEU A 195 -2.50 10.31 -16.95
N GLN A 196 -3.14 9.84 -18.03
CA GLN A 196 -4.49 10.29 -18.39
C GLN A 196 -5.48 9.99 -17.27
N ALA A 197 -5.40 8.81 -16.66
CA ALA A 197 -6.27 8.44 -15.55
C ALA A 197 -6.04 9.35 -14.31
N TYR A 198 -4.80 9.66 -13.95
CA TYR A 198 -4.52 10.58 -12.85
C TYR A 198 -4.96 12.03 -13.15
N ASP A 199 -4.76 12.51 -14.37
CA ASP A 199 -5.24 13.83 -14.81
C ASP A 199 -6.77 13.91 -14.67
N MET A 200 -7.50 12.90 -15.17
CA MET A 200 -8.95 12.80 -15.02
C MET A 200 -9.38 12.70 -13.55
N ALA A 201 -8.63 12.01 -12.70
CA ALA A 201 -8.94 11.90 -11.27
C ALA A 201 -8.89 13.27 -10.58
N VAL A 202 -7.83 14.05 -10.85
CA VAL A 202 -7.65 15.40 -10.30
C VAL A 202 -8.70 16.37 -10.86
N GLU A 203 -8.98 16.32 -12.18
CA GLU A 203 -9.98 17.17 -12.84
C GLU A 203 -11.41 16.88 -12.35
N THR A 204 -11.76 15.61 -12.16
CA THR A 204 -13.08 15.20 -11.65
C THR A 204 -13.29 15.69 -10.21
N GLY A 205 -12.20 15.80 -9.45
CA GLY A 205 -12.17 16.38 -8.12
C GLY A 205 -12.22 15.34 -7.01
N PHE A 206 -11.25 15.43 -6.10
CA PHE A 206 -11.26 14.70 -4.82
C PHE A 206 -11.87 15.55 -3.71
N GLY A 207 -12.47 14.88 -2.74
CA GLY A 207 -13.12 15.54 -1.59
C GLY A 207 -12.15 15.93 -0.48
N ASN A 208 -10.88 15.55 -0.59
CA ASN A 208 -9.85 15.87 0.39
C ASN A 208 -8.48 16.12 -0.27
N PRO A 209 -7.63 16.98 0.34
CA PRO A 209 -6.30 17.29 -0.20
C PRO A 209 -5.33 16.11 -0.22
N PHE A 210 -5.55 15.10 0.63
CA PHE A 210 -4.72 13.90 0.69
C PHE A 210 -4.79 13.11 -0.62
N GLN A 211 -5.99 12.83 -1.13
CA GLN A 211 -6.15 12.08 -2.38
C GLN A 211 -5.65 12.87 -3.59
N VAL A 212 -5.84 14.20 -3.62
CA VAL A 212 -5.27 15.07 -4.67
C VAL A 212 -3.76 14.89 -4.72
N ALA A 213 -3.09 15.07 -3.58
CA ALA A 213 -1.64 14.98 -3.53
C ALA A 213 -1.13 13.55 -3.79
N SER A 214 -1.89 12.50 -3.41
CA SER A 214 -1.54 11.11 -3.71
C SER A 214 -1.59 10.83 -5.22
N ALA A 215 -2.66 11.29 -5.90
CA ALA A 215 -2.77 11.20 -7.35
C ALA A 215 -1.64 11.95 -8.08
N LEU A 216 -1.28 13.16 -7.61
CA LEU A 216 -0.18 13.95 -8.16
C LEU A 216 1.19 13.28 -7.93
N SER A 217 1.42 12.68 -6.75
CA SER A 217 2.63 11.91 -6.49
C SER A 217 2.72 10.66 -7.37
N ASN A 218 1.63 9.92 -7.55
CA ASN A 218 1.59 8.75 -8.44
C ASN A 218 1.79 9.14 -9.91
N ARG A 219 1.23 10.28 -10.32
CA ARG A 219 1.48 10.89 -11.63
C ARG A 219 2.96 11.25 -11.81
N GLY A 220 3.58 11.87 -10.81
CA GLY A 220 5.02 12.16 -10.80
C GLY A 220 5.86 10.90 -10.96
N TRP A 221 5.47 9.81 -10.28
CA TRP A 221 6.15 8.52 -10.42
C TRP A 221 6.01 7.93 -11.83
N ALA A 222 4.81 7.97 -12.42
CA ALA A 222 4.61 7.51 -13.79
C ALA A 222 5.42 8.34 -14.81
N LEU A 223 5.56 9.66 -14.59
CA LEU A 223 6.43 10.53 -15.40
C LEU A 223 7.91 10.17 -15.23
N TYR A 224 8.35 9.88 -14.01
CA TYR A 224 9.71 9.41 -13.75
C TYR A 224 10.00 8.11 -14.52
N ARG A 225 9.06 7.15 -14.53
CA ARG A 225 9.20 5.89 -15.29
C ARG A 225 9.26 6.10 -16.81
N LEU A 226 8.70 7.20 -17.30
CA LEU A 226 8.81 7.63 -18.71
C LEU A 226 10.04 8.50 -18.98
N SER A 227 10.94 8.68 -18.01
CA SER A 227 12.08 9.60 -18.06
C SER A 227 11.71 11.07 -18.32
N ARG A 228 10.45 11.44 -18.06
CA ARG A 228 9.94 12.83 -18.13
C ARG A 228 10.20 13.53 -16.80
N TYR A 229 11.47 13.60 -16.41
CA TYR A 229 11.88 13.98 -15.06
C TYR A 229 11.47 15.39 -14.65
N GLN A 230 11.53 16.36 -15.55
CA GLN A 230 11.13 17.74 -15.22
C GLN A 230 9.64 17.83 -14.88
N GLU A 231 8.78 17.16 -15.64
CA GLU A 231 7.34 17.10 -15.37
C GLU A 231 7.04 16.28 -14.12
N ALA A 232 7.85 15.26 -13.82
CA ALA A 232 7.75 14.50 -12.58
C ALA A 232 7.99 15.41 -11.37
N LEU A 233 9.04 16.25 -11.41
CA LEU A 233 9.32 17.22 -10.35
C LEU A 233 8.18 18.22 -10.17
N GLU A 234 7.60 18.73 -11.25
CA GLU A 234 6.43 19.61 -11.20
C GLU A 234 5.23 18.93 -10.52
N ALA A 235 4.98 17.66 -10.82
CA ALA A 235 3.91 16.89 -10.19
C ALA A 235 4.16 16.68 -8.69
N TYR A 236 5.39 16.37 -8.28
CA TYR A 236 5.74 16.26 -6.85
C TYR A 236 5.66 17.61 -6.12
N ASP A 237 6.09 18.70 -6.75
CA ASP A 237 5.99 20.04 -6.15
C ASP A 237 4.51 20.44 -5.96
N GLN A 238 3.63 20.11 -6.91
CA GLN A 238 2.18 20.28 -6.76
C GLN A 238 1.59 19.41 -5.65
N ALA A 239 2.04 18.15 -5.53
CA ALA A 239 1.62 17.24 -4.46
C ALA A 239 2.03 17.78 -3.08
N LEU A 240 3.27 18.26 -2.93
CA LEU A 240 3.78 18.84 -1.68
C LEU A 240 3.09 20.15 -1.29
N ALA A 241 2.65 20.95 -2.27
CA ALA A 241 1.93 22.20 -2.01
C ALA A 241 0.51 21.98 -1.49
N GLN A 242 -0.12 20.85 -1.86
CA GLN A 242 -1.53 20.56 -1.57
C GLN A 242 -1.71 19.48 -0.49
N GLY A 243 -0.73 18.59 -0.34
CA GLY A 243 -0.82 17.42 0.52
C GLY A 243 -0.65 17.75 2.00
N PRO A 244 -1.24 16.93 2.90
CA PRO A 244 -0.96 17.03 4.32
C PRO A 244 0.51 16.65 4.61
N PRO A 245 1.08 17.14 5.74
CA PRO A 245 2.46 16.85 6.13
C PRO A 245 2.84 15.37 6.14
N THR A 246 1.89 14.49 6.45
CA THR A 246 2.09 13.03 6.49
C THR A 246 2.54 12.43 5.15
N MET A 247 2.17 13.04 4.01
CA MET A 247 2.61 12.53 2.69
C MET A 247 3.91 13.17 2.18
N MET A 248 4.49 14.11 2.94
CA MET A 248 5.69 14.82 2.48
C MET A 248 6.90 13.90 2.42
N GLY A 249 7.01 12.91 3.31
CA GLY A 249 8.14 11.98 3.36
C GLY A 249 8.37 11.21 2.06
N THR A 250 7.37 10.43 1.63
CA THR A 250 7.44 9.63 0.40
C THR A 250 7.47 10.48 -0.87
N THR A 251 6.79 11.62 -0.87
CA THR A 251 6.84 12.55 -2.01
C THR A 251 8.23 13.18 -2.16
N HIS A 252 8.86 13.59 -1.06
CA HIS A 252 10.25 14.08 -1.08
C HIS A 252 11.25 12.99 -1.48
N LEU A 253 11.03 11.74 -1.08
CA LEU A 253 11.83 10.59 -1.53
C LEU A 253 11.77 10.43 -3.06
N ASN A 254 10.58 10.39 -3.64
CA ASN A 254 10.41 10.24 -5.09
C ASN A 254 10.98 11.44 -5.86
N ARG A 255 10.85 12.64 -5.30
CA ARG A 255 11.49 13.86 -5.80
C ARG A 255 13.01 13.76 -5.77
N ALA A 256 13.61 13.26 -4.69
CA ALA A 256 15.05 13.09 -4.55
C ALA A 256 15.62 12.14 -5.63
N ARG A 257 15.00 10.97 -5.81
CA ARG A 257 15.36 10.00 -6.86
C ARG A 257 15.26 10.59 -8.27
N THR A 258 14.29 11.46 -8.49
CA THR A 258 14.11 12.14 -9.78
C THR A 258 15.20 13.20 -10.01
N LEU A 259 15.66 13.88 -8.95
CA LEU A 259 16.76 14.83 -9.01
C LEU A 259 18.11 14.13 -9.25
N GLU A 260 18.34 12.98 -8.62
CA GLU A 260 19.50 12.12 -8.92
C GLU A 260 19.54 11.70 -10.39
N ALA A 261 18.41 11.25 -10.93
CA ALA A 261 18.32 10.87 -12.35
C ALA A 261 18.60 12.05 -13.31
N LEU A 262 18.44 13.29 -12.85
CA LEU A 262 18.80 14.51 -13.58
C LEU A 262 20.24 15.00 -13.30
N GLY A 263 20.98 14.36 -12.39
CA GLY A 263 22.30 14.81 -11.93
C GLY A 263 22.27 16.07 -11.06
N ARG A 264 21.11 16.41 -10.46
CA ARG A 264 20.94 17.57 -9.55
C ARG A 264 21.17 17.15 -8.11
N GLU A 265 22.40 16.75 -7.81
CA GLU A 265 22.77 16.04 -6.58
C GLU A 265 22.54 16.87 -5.30
N GLU A 266 22.86 18.17 -5.28
CA GLU A 266 22.61 19.01 -4.09
C GLU A 266 21.12 19.12 -3.75
N GLU A 267 20.28 19.21 -4.77
CA GLU A 267 18.83 19.28 -4.58
C GLU A 267 18.25 17.93 -4.17
N ALA A 268 18.84 16.82 -4.64
CA ALA A 268 18.48 15.48 -4.21
C ALA A 268 18.78 15.29 -2.72
N ILE A 269 19.96 15.70 -2.25
CA ILE A 269 20.33 15.66 -0.82
C ILE A 269 19.34 16.46 0.03
N ALA A 270 19.02 17.69 -0.39
CA ALA A 270 18.03 18.52 0.31
C ALA A 270 16.63 17.89 0.35
N ALA A 271 16.26 17.11 -0.68
CA ALA A 271 15.01 16.37 -0.69
C ALA A 271 15.05 15.15 0.24
N TYR A 272 16.16 14.40 0.30
CA TYR A 272 16.33 13.32 1.28
C TYR A 272 16.26 13.82 2.72
N GLU A 273 16.88 14.96 3.03
CA GLU A 273 16.86 15.55 4.38
C GLU A 273 15.44 15.95 4.82
N LYS A 274 14.55 16.26 3.87
CA LYS A 274 13.13 16.50 4.16
C LYS A 274 12.32 15.20 4.28
N ALA A 275 12.75 14.14 3.61
CA ALA A 275 12.06 12.85 3.63
C ALA A 275 12.32 12.06 4.92
N LEU A 276 13.57 12.13 5.43
CA LEU A 276 14.04 11.32 6.56
C LEU A 276 13.21 11.46 7.84
N PRO A 277 12.88 12.67 8.35
CA PRO A 277 12.17 12.78 9.63
C PRO A 277 10.80 12.11 9.63
N ALA A 278 10.02 12.29 8.56
CA ALA A 278 8.70 11.69 8.43
C ALA A 278 8.78 10.15 8.40
N LEU A 279 9.78 9.61 7.70
CA LEU A 279 9.96 8.16 7.56
C LEU A 279 10.63 7.54 8.80
N GLU A 280 11.43 8.28 9.57
CA GLU A 280 11.98 7.80 10.84
C GLU A 280 10.92 7.80 11.96
N GLU A 281 10.02 8.79 11.99
CA GLU A 281 8.92 8.87 12.96
C GLU A 281 7.82 7.84 12.70
N GLU A 282 7.43 7.62 11.44
CA GLU A 282 6.38 6.65 11.09
C GLU A 282 6.81 5.19 11.34
N MET A 283 8.12 4.93 11.32
CA MET A 283 8.65 3.60 11.01
C MET A 283 9.98 3.33 11.76
N ALA A 284 9.98 3.51 13.08
CA ALA A 284 11.13 3.43 14.00
C ALA A 284 12.05 2.17 13.90
N LEU A 285 11.71 1.18 13.08
CA LEU A 285 12.50 -0.02 12.78
C LEU A 285 12.26 -0.48 11.32
N VAL A 286 12.57 0.34 10.31
CA VAL A 286 12.28 -0.07 8.92
C VAL A 286 13.44 0.08 7.93
N PRO A 287 13.74 -0.98 7.15
CA PRO A 287 14.66 -0.97 6.01
C PRO A 287 14.50 0.15 4.97
N GLU A 288 13.31 0.69 4.76
CA GLU A 288 13.08 1.82 3.85
C GLU A 288 13.89 3.06 4.25
N ALA A 289 13.98 3.37 5.56
CA ALA A 289 14.84 4.44 6.05
C ALA A 289 16.33 4.15 5.78
N ALA A 290 16.75 2.89 5.91
CA ALA A 290 18.11 2.47 5.56
C ALA A 290 18.41 2.65 4.06
N LYS A 291 17.46 2.32 3.17
CA LYS A 291 17.58 2.62 1.72
C LYS A 291 17.78 4.10 1.47
N LEU A 292 17.03 4.97 2.17
CA LEU A 292 17.17 6.43 2.03
C LEU A 292 18.56 6.92 2.46
N TRP A 293 19.03 6.46 3.62
CA TRP A 293 20.38 6.79 4.09
C TRP A 293 21.45 6.34 3.10
N LYS A 294 21.27 5.17 2.45
CA LYS A 294 22.16 4.69 1.39
C LYS A 294 22.10 5.59 0.14
N CYS A 295 20.91 5.90 -0.37
CA CYS A 295 20.77 6.78 -1.54
C CYS A 295 21.33 8.19 -1.28
N ARG A 296 21.09 8.75 -0.08
CA ARG A 296 21.73 10.01 0.34
C ARG A 296 23.26 9.89 0.33
N GLY A 297 23.80 8.77 0.78
CA GLY A 297 25.23 8.47 0.71
C GLY A 297 25.75 8.46 -0.73
N ASP A 298 25.06 7.79 -1.64
CA ASP A 298 25.42 7.74 -3.07
C ASP A 298 25.44 9.16 -3.68
N ALA A 299 24.42 9.96 -3.41
CA ALA A 299 24.35 11.35 -3.88
C ALA A 299 25.46 12.24 -3.30
N LEU A 300 25.83 12.06 -2.03
CA LEU A 300 26.95 12.78 -1.40
C LEU A 300 28.30 12.36 -1.98
N GLN A 301 28.45 11.07 -2.29
CA GLN A 301 29.66 10.54 -2.91
C GLN A 301 29.83 11.07 -4.34
N GLY A 302 28.74 11.22 -5.11
CA GLY A 302 28.75 11.88 -6.43
C GLY A 302 29.34 13.30 -6.39
N LEU A 303 29.03 14.05 -5.33
CA LEU A 303 29.57 15.40 -5.07
C LEU A 303 30.98 15.42 -4.48
N GLY A 304 31.60 14.27 -4.22
CA GLY A 304 32.90 14.16 -3.53
C GLY A 304 32.85 14.57 -2.05
N ARG A 305 31.67 14.56 -1.42
CA ARG A 305 31.48 14.83 0.02
C ARG A 305 31.66 13.53 0.82
N ASP A 306 32.85 12.95 0.71
CA ASP A 306 33.14 11.58 1.13
C ASP A 306 32.88 11.33 2.63
N GLU A 307 33.19 12.29 3.51
CA GLU A 307 32.96 12.15 4.96
C GLU A 307 31.47 12.05 5.29
N GLU A 308 30.64 12.86 4.62
CA GLU A 308 29.20 12.87 4.84
C GLU A 308 28.52 11.66 4.19
N ALA A 309 29.03 11.24 3.02
CA ALA A 309 28.62 10.00 2.37
C ALA A 309 28.90 8.81 3.29
N ALA A 310 30.09 8.73 3.88
CA ALA A 310 30.47 7.67 4.81
C ALA A 310 29.57 7.64 6.05
N ALA A 311 29.23 8.80 6.62
CA ALA A 311 28.28 8.89 7.73
C ALA A 311 26.89 8.36 7.34
N ALA A 312 26.42 8.69 6.13
CA ALA A 312 25.12 8.24 5.62
C ALA A 312 25.10 6.72 5.40
N PHE A 313 26.14 6.15 4.77
CA PHE A 313 26.27 4.71 4.59
C PHE A 313 26.35 3.96 5.93
N GLN A 314 27.11 4.48 6.89
CA GLN A 314 27.22 3.90 8.21
C GLN A 314 25.85 3.86 8.91
N ARG A 315 25.05 4.92 8.78
CA ARG A 315 23.69 4.95 9.33
C ARG A 315 22.76 3.94 8.65
N ALA A 316 22.85 3.79 7.33
CA ALA A 316 22.10 2.77 6.60
C ALA A 316 22.44 1.34 7.11
N ILE A 317 23.73 1.04 7.29
CA ILE A 317 24.20 -0.27 7.78
C ILE A 317 23.68 -0.54 9.19
N GLU A 318 23.76 0.43 10.10
CA GLU A 318 23.25 0.28 11.47
C GLU A 318 21.76 -0.10 11.50
N ILE A 319 20.95 0.57 10.68
CA ILE A 319 19.51 0.29 10.58
C ILE A 319 19.28 -1.11 9.99
N PHE A 320 19.98 -1.48 8.91
CA PHE A 320 19.86 -2.84 8.33
C PHE A 320 20.26 -3.92 9.34
N GLN A 321 21.38 -3.75 10.05
CA GLN A 321 21.83 -4.70 11.07
C GLN A 321 20.82 -4.82 12.21
N GLN A 322 20.30 -3.70 12.70
CA GLN A 322 19.30 -3.68 13.74
C GLN A 322 18.01 -4.40 13.30
N ASP A 323 17.52 -4.12 12.09
CA ASP A 323 16.32 -4.76 11.53
C ASP A 323 16.53 -6.28 11.36
N ILE A 324 17.63 -6.70 10.72
CA ILE A 324 17.97 -8.11 10.53
C ILE A 324 18.08 -8.84 11.88
N SER A 325 18.69 -8.21 12.88
CA SER A 325 18.83 -8.80 14.22
C SER A 325 17.50 -8.92 14.97
N SER A 326 16.59 -7.97 14.74
CA SER A 326 15.27 -7.95 15.37
C SER A 326 14.31 -8.94 14.70
N PHE A 327 14.47 -9.15 13.38
CA PHE A 327 13.58 -10.00 12.57
C PHE A 327 14.37 -10.97 11.67
N PRO A 328 15.13 -11.92 12.24
CA PRO A 328 16.01 -12.80 11.46
C PRO A 328 15.25 -13.71 10.49
N GLU A 329 14.01 -14.09 10.82
CA GLU A 329 13.15 -14.90 9.96
C GLU A 329 12.53 -14.09 8.80
N ALA A 330 12.46 -12.77 8.92
CA ALA A 330 11.95 -11.86 7.89
C ALA A 330 13.06 -11.22 7.04
N ALA A 331 14.33 -11.57 7.32
CA ALA A 331 15.51 -11.00 6.66
C ALA A 331 15.66 -11.53 5.23
N ASN A 332 14.92 -10.93 4.29
CA ASN A 332 14.99 -11.24 2.86
C ASN A 332 16.31 -10.75 2.23
N GLY A 333 16.72 -11.39 1.12
CA GLY A 333 18.02 -11.16 0.47
C GLY A 333 18.31 -9.71 0.09
N TRP A 334 17.29 -8.91 -0.21
CA TRP A 334 17.45 -7.50 -0.54
C TRP A 334 18.05 -6.67 0.61
N ARG A 335 17.77 -6.97 1.88
CA ARG A 335 18.35 -6.23 3.01
C ARG A 335 19.86 -6.39 3.07
N TYR A 336 20.30 -7.63 2.90
CA TYR A 336 21.71 -7.97 2.82
C TYR A 336 22.37 -7.35 1.59
N ARG A 337 21.66 -7.27 0.45
CA ARG A 337 22.17 -6.62 -0.76
C ARG A 337 22.44 -5.14 -0.54
N TRP A 338 21.44 -4.39 -0.09
CA TRP A 338 21.55 -2.95 0.12
C TRP A 338 22.57 -2.60 1.22
N MET A 339 22.64 -3.41 2.29
CA MET A 339 23.68 -3.30 3.29
C MET A 339 25.07 -3.59 2.72
N GLY A 340 25.20 -4.62 1.89
CA GLY A 340 26.44 -5.00 1.21
C GLY A 340 26.95 -3.89 0.29
N GLU A 341 26.08 -3.26 -0.50
CA GLU A 341 26.42 -2.12 -1.35
C GLU A 341 26.88 -0.91 -0.53
N ALA A 342 26.21 -0.58 0.58
CA ALA A 342 26.67 0.47 1.48
C ALA A 342 28.05 0.14 2.10
N LEU A 343 28.29 -1.14 2.43
CA LEU A 343 29.60 -1.62 2.93
C LEU A 343 30.69 -1.49 1.86
N GLN A 344 30.39 -1.78 0.58
CA GLN A 344 31.30 -1.55 -0.54
C GLN A 344 31.65 -0.07 -0.68
N SER A 345 30.66 0.82 -0.61
CA SER A 345 30.90 2.27 -0.67
C SER A 345 31.78 2.78 0.48
N LEU A 346 31.80 2.10 1.62
CA LEU A 346 32.71 2.36 2.74
C LEU A 346 34.09 1.67 2.62
N GLY A 347 34.33 0.87 1.58
CA GLY A 347 35.55 0.07 1.42
C GLY A 347 35.66 -1.11 2.41
N ARG A 348 34.54 -1.53 3.02
CA ARG A 348 34.48 -2.67 3.96
C ARG A 348 34.29 -3.97 3.19
N GLU A 349 35.25 -4.29 2.33
CA GLU A 349 35.18 -5.34 1.31
C GLU A 349 34.79 -6.73 1.85
N GLN A 350 35.34 -7.12 3.01
CA GLN A 350 35.06 -8.43 3.59
C GLN A 350 33.59 -8.54 4.06
N GLU A 351 33.13 -7.54 4.82
CA GLU A 351 31.76 -7.51 5.32
C GLU A 351 30.74 -7.34 4.18
N ALA A 352 31.11 -6.55 3.16
CA ALA A 352 30.34 -6.44 1.93
C ALA A 352 30.19 -7.80 1.24
N ALA A 353 31.29 -8.54 1.04
CA ALA A 353 31.26 -9.85 0.41
C ALA A 353 30.39 -10.85 1.19
N GLU A 354 30.47 -10.84 2.53
CA GLU A 354 29.62 -11.67 3.39
C GLU A 354 28.13 -11.33 3.24
N ALA A 355 27.79 -10.04 3.26
CA ALA A 355 26.42 -9.57 3.08
C ALA A 355 25.88 -9.90 1.67
N LEU A 356 26.65 -9.62 0.61
CA LEU A 356 26.25 -9.92 -0.77
C LEU A 356 26.10 -11.43 -1.01
N SER A 357 27.02 -12.25 -0.49
CA SER A 357 26.89 -13.71 -0.55
C SER A 357 25.62 -14.19 0.14
N ARG A 358 25.26 -13.58 1.27
CA ARG A 358 24.02 -13.91 1.97
C ARG A 358 22.78 -13.51 1.17
N ALA A 359 22.83 -12.38 0.46
CA ALA A 359 21.77 -11.97 -0.47
C ALA A 359 21.58 -13.00 -1.61
N ASP A 360 22.69 -13.48 -2.19
CA ASP A 360 22.68 -14.48 -3.26
C ASP A 360 22.15 -15.84 -2.79
N GLU A 361 22.53 -16.28 -1.58
CA GLU A 361 21.99 -17.50 -0.94
C GLU A 361 20.46 -17.43 -0.75
N LEU A 362 19.95 -16.23 -0.49
CA LEU A 362 18.52 -15.96 -0.35
C LEU A 362 17.83 -15.71 -1.70
N GLY A 363 18.52 -15.95 -2.83
CA GLY A 363 17.97 -15.87 -4.17
C GLY A 363 17.78 -14.44 -4.70
N TYR A 364 18.34 -13.43 -4.05
CA TYR A 364 18.18 -12.04 -4.48
C TYR A 364 19.37 -11.58 -5.33
N ARG A 365 19.16 -11.51 -6.65
CA ARG A 365 20.20 -11.21 -7.64
C ARG A 365 19.95 -9.92 -8.45
N GLY A 366 19.36 -8.89 -7.84
CA GLY A 366 19.30 -7.54 -8.43
C GLY A 366 18.31 -7.36 -9.57
#